data_AF-A0A7G9GPW0-F1
#
_entry.id   AF-A0A7G9GPW0-F1
#
_cell.length_a   1.000
_cell.length_b   1.000
_cell.length_c   1.000
_cell.angle_alpha   90.00
_cell.angle_beta   90.00
_cell.angle_gamma   90.00
#
_symmetry.space_group_name_H-M   'P 1'
#
loop_
_entity.id
_entity.type
_entity.pdbx_description
1 polymer ?
#
loop_
_entity_poly.entity_id
_entity_poly.type
_entity_poly.pdbx_seq_one_letter_code
_entity_poly.pdbx_strand_id
1 'polypeptide(L)'
;MIDKAQGNEIRKITLALMLVISGLSLLVFQGSFQSITLGIIIGAMCGLLGFGMIERMCSNIELYTNAKGRGQGAYVKRYALYTLVFALSIYKGVHPLALLVGMLCHKASIVIYAILHRKEVG
;
A
#
# COMPACT_ATOMS: atom_id res chain seq x y z
N MET A 1 -5.54 8.58 16.75
CA MET A 1 -4.13 8.53 16.32
C MET A 1 -3.83 7.08 15.96
N ILE A 2 -3.25 6.78 14.78
CA ILE A 2 -2.81 5.39 14.50
C ILE A 2 -1.64 5.12 15.45
N ASP A 3 -1.81 4.18 16.37
CA ASP A 3 -0.72 3.82 17.27
C ASP A 3 0.38 3.09 16.47
N LYS A 4 1.64 3.29 16.86
CA LYS A 4 2.81 2.72 16.18
C LYS A 4 2.73 1.20 16.08
N ALA A 5 2.12 0.53 17.07
CA ALA A 5 1.91 -0.90 17.03
C ALA A 5 0.94 -1.29 15.90
N GLN A 6 -0.17 -0.57 15.77
CA GLN A 6 -1.18 -0.79 14.72
C GLN A 6 -0.58 -0.62 13.33
N GLY A 7 0.16 0.46 13.10
CA GLY A 7 0.85 0.72 11.83
C GLY A 7 1.84 -0.39 11.47
N ASN A 8 2.59 -0.90 12.45
CA ASN A 8 3.53 -2.01 12.25
C ASN A 8 2.82 -3.34 11.95
N GLU A 9 1.69 -3.64 12.58
CA GLU A 9 0.90 -4.83 12.25
C GLU A 9 0.35 -4.78 10.83
N ILE A 10 -0.24 -3.65 10.41
CA ILE A 10 -0.73 -3.45 9.03
C ILE A 10 0.40 -3.68 8.01
N ARG A 11 1.61 -3.16 8.29
CA ARG A 11 2.79 -3.39 7.44
C ARG A 11 3.16 -4.86 7.37
N LYS A 12 3.18 -5.58 8.50
CA LYS A 12 3.47 -7.02 8.54
C LYS A 12 2.45 -7.83 7.74
N ILE A 13 1.15 -7.55 7.90
CA ILE A 13 0.08 -8.21 7.15
C ILE A 13 0.23 -7.90 5.66
N THR A 14 0.54 -6.65 5.28
CA THR A 14 0.81 -6.28 3.88
C THR A 14 1.95 -7.11 3.29
N LEU A 15 3.08 -7.21 3.99
CA LEU A 15 4.24 -7.97 3.53
C LEU A 15 3.93 -9.48 3.43
N ALA A 16 3.20 -10.03 4.39
CA ALA A 16 2.77 -11.42 4.35
C ALA A 16 1.87 -11.70 3.14
N LEU A 17 0.86 -10.86 2.90
CA LEU A 17 -0.01 -10.97 1.71
C LEU A 17 0.78 -10.82 0.41
N MET A 18 1.70 -9.85 0.34
CA MET A 18 2.56 -9.65 -0.81
C MET A 18 3.39 -10.90 -1.11
N LEU A 19 4.01 -11.51 -0.09
CA LEU A 19 4.82 -12.73 -0.26
C LEU A 19 3.97 -13.92 -0.72
N VAL A 20 2.80 -14.12 -0.13
CA VAL A 20 1.89 -15.20 -0.52
C VAL A 20 1.43 -15.03 -1.97
N ILE A 21 0.98 -13.83 -2.34
CA ILE A 21 0.47 -13.56 -3.70
C ILE A 21 1.61 -13.61 -4.73
N SER A 22 2.81 -13.16 -4.37
CA SER A 22 4.00 -13.29 -5.22
C SER A 22 4.44 -14.74 -5.38
N GLY A 23 4.32 -15.57 -4.34
CA GLY A 23 4.60 -17.01 -4.42
C GLY A 23 3.59 -17.72 -5.33
N LEU A 24 2.30 -17.39 -5.20
CA LEU A 24 1.24 -17.94 -6.04
C LEU A 24 1.42 -17.55 -7.52
N SER A 25 1.87 -16.32 -7.82
CA SER A 25 2.10 -15.91 -9.20
C SER A 25 3.20 -16.71 -9.90
N LEU A 26 4.21 -17.19 -9.16
CA LEU A 26 5.25 -18.07 -9.71
C LEU A 26 4.69 -19.43 -10.16
N LEU A 27 3.72 -19.97 -9.43
CA LEU A 27 3.11 -21.28 -9.73
C LEU A 27 2.15 -21.21 -10.93
N VAL A 28 1.42 -20.10 -11.07
CA VAL A 28 0.34 -19.95 -12.05
C VAL A 28 0.83 -19.39 -13.40
N PHE A 29 1.78 -18.45 -13.40
CA PHE A 29 2.13 -17.68 -14.61
C PHE A 29 3.58 -17.90 -15.07
N GLN A 30 3.92 -19.14 -15.43
CA GLN A 30 5.28 -19.56 -15.77
C GLN A 30 5.95 -18.72 -16.89
N GLY A 31 5.18 -18.20 -17.86
CA GLY A 31 5.72 -17.40 -18.98
C GLY A 31 5.82 -15.89 -18.74
N SER A 32 5.25 -15.35 -17.66
CA SER A 32 5.24 -13.89 -17.38
C SER A 32 5.56 -13.57 -15.92
N PHE A 33 6.16 -14.53 -15.21
CA PHE A 33 6.34 -14.46 -13.76
C PHE A 33 7.16 -13.23 -13.32
N GLN A 34 8.19 -12.84 -14.07
CA GLN A 34 9.03 -11.70 -13.70
C GLN A 34 8.23 -10.39 -13.69
N SER A 35 7.48 -10.13 -14.75
CA SER A 35 6.67 -8.91 -14.86
C SER A 35 5.53 -8.88 -13.83
N ILE A 36 4.88 -10.02 -13.59
CA ILE A 36 3.77 -10.12 -12.63
C ILE A 36 4.28 -10.02 -11.19
N THR A 37 5.28 -10.79 -10.81
CA THR A 37 5.85 -10.77 -9.45
C THR A 37 6.44 -9.41 -9.11
N LEU A 38 7.18 -8.79 -10.04
CA LEU A 38 7.68 -7.41 -9.85
C LEU A 38 6.53 -6.42 -9.68
N GLY A 39 5.45 -6.56 -10.46
CA GLY A 39 4.27 -5.71 -10.33
C GLY A 39 3.62 -5.83 -8.96
N ILE A 40 3.45 -7.04 -8.44
CA ILE A 40 2.88 -7.27 -7.10
C ILE A 40 3.76 -6.60 -6.03
N ILE A 41 5.07 -6.79 -6.09
CA ILE A 41 6.01 -6.22 -5.13
C ILE A 41 5.98 -4.69 -5.20
N ILE A 42 6.14 -4.11 -6.39
CA ILE A 42 6.14 -2.65 -6.56
C ILE A 42 4.81 -2.04 -6.12
N GLY A 43 3.69 -2.66 -6.49
CA GLY A 43 2.36 -2.20 -6.09
C GLY A 43 2.17 -2.20 -4.58
N ALA A 44 2.59 -3.26 -3.89
CA ALA A 44 2.49 -3.38 -2.44
C ALA A 44 3.40 -2.36 -1.73
N MET A 45 4.63 -2.22 -2.19
CA MET A 45 5.58 -1.23 -1.66
C MET A 45 5.08 0.21 -1.88
N CYS A 46 4.47 0.49 -3.03
CA CYS A 46 3.85 1.77 -3.32
C CYS A 46 2.69 2.07 -2.34
N GLY A 47 1.86 1.06 -2.05
CA GLY A 47 0.83 1.14 -1.00
C GLY A 47 1.40 1.45 0.38
N LEU A 48 2.48 0.78 0.79
CA LEU A 48 3.17 1.02 2.06
C LEU A 48 3.78 2.43 2.16
N LEU A 49 4.40 2.92 1.09
CA LEU A 49 4.92 4.28 1.03
C LEU A 49 3.80 5.31 1.23
N GLY A 50 2.68 5.13 0.52
CA GLY A 50 1.52 5.99 0.66
C GLY A 50 0.89 5.94 2.05
N PHE A 51 0.89 4.77 2.70
CA PHE A 51 0.48 4.61 4.09
C PHE A 51 1.37 5.39 5.06
N GLY A 52 2.69 5.29 4.90
CA GLY A 52 3.64 6.06 5.70
C GLY A 52 3.46 7.58 5.53
N MET A 53 3.07 8.04 4.34
CA MET A 53 2.72 9.45 4.11
C MET A 53 1.46 9.86 4.89
N ILE A 54 0.45 8.98 4.97
CA ILE A 54 -0.78 9.22 5.75
C ILE A 54 -0.45 9.27 7.24
N GLU A 55 0.29 8.31 7.76
CA GLU A 55 0.67 8.27 9.18
C GLU A 55 1.42 9.54 9.58
N ARG A 56 2.41 9.97 8.78
CA ARG A 56 3.15 11.22 9.01
C ARG A 56 2.25 12.46 8.94
N MET A 57 1.27 12.48 8.03
CA MET A 57 0.34 13.60 7.93
C MET A 57 -0.54 13.65 9.19
N CYS A 58 -1.15 12.51 9.55
CA CYS A 58 -2.03 12.41 10.72
C CYS A 58 -1.28 12.72 12.02
N SER A 59 -0.03 12.28 12.18
CA SER A 59 0.76 12.53 13.39
C SER A 59 1.15 14.00 13.58
N ASN A 60 1.10 14.80 12.52
CA ASN A 60 1.47 16.22 12.57
C ASN A 60 0.26 17.13 12.36
N ILE A 61 -0.97 16.59 12.25
CA ILE A 61 -2.11 17.35 11.73
C ILE A 61 -2.49 18.54 12.61
N GLU A 62 -2.36 18.37 13.93
CA GLU A 62 -2.66 19.38 14.96
C GLU A 62 -1.62 20.52 14.99
N LEU A 63 -0.42 20.30 14.44
CA LEU A 63 0.64 21.31 14.36
C LEU A 63 0.42 22.31 13.21
N TYR A 64 -0.56 22.08 12.33
CA TYR A 64 -0.81 22.94 11.18
C TYR A 64 -1.97 23.91 11.44
N THR A 65 -1.69 25.20 11.27
CA THR A 65 -2.70 26.27 11.28
C THR A 65 -3.78 26.09 10.21
N ASN A 66 -3.43 25.46 9.07
CA ASN A 66 -4.38 25.09 8.00
C ASN A 66 -4.34 23.58 7.72
N ALA A 67 -4.97 22.79 8.61
CA ALA A 67 -5.06 21.35 8.48
C ALA A 67 -5.71 20.88 7.16
N LYS A 68 -6.74 21.58 6.68
CA LYS A 68 -7.48 21.23 5.45
C LYS A 68 -6.58 21.33 4.21
N GLY A 69 -5.88 22.46 4.04
CA GLY A 69 -4.95 22.64 2.93
C GLY A 69 -3.79 21.65 2.96
N ARG A 70 -3.30 21.32 4.16
CA ARG A 70 -2.25 20.30 4.32
C ARG A 70 -2.74 18.91 3.95
N GLY A 71 -3.96 18.55 4.35
CA GLY A 71 -4.60 17.29 3.97
C GLY A 71 -4.75 17.14 2.46
N GLN A 72 -5.23 18.19 1.78
CA GLN A 72 -5.33 18.21 0.32
C GLN A 72 -3.96 18.07 -0.36
N GLY A 73 -2.95 18.83 0.08
CA GLY A 73 -1.61 18.73 -0.48
C GLY A 73 -0.97 17.35 -0.28
N ALA A 74 -1.16 16.73 0.88
CA ALA A 74 -0.69 15.37 1.15
C ALA A 74 -1.41 14.33 0.29
N TYR A 75 -2.71 14.51 0.06
CA TYR A 75 -3.50 13.67 -0.84
C TYR A 75 -2.96 13.76 -2.28
N VAL A 76 -2.81 14.97 -2.82
CA VAL A 76 -2.28 15.18 -4.18
C VAL A 76 -0.88 14.57 -4.33
N LYS A 77 0.02 14.79 -3.38
CA LYS A 77 1.38 14.22 -3.41
C LYS A 77 1.37 12.69 -3.46
N ARG A 78 0.45 12.06 -2.74
CA ARG A 78 0.32 10.60 -2.72
C ARG A 78 -0.11 10.06 -4.08
N TYR A 79 -1.12 10.66 -4.72
CA TYR A 79 -1.53 10.24 -6.06
C TYR A 79 -0.47 10.54 -7.11
N ALA A 80 0.21 11.68 -7.02
CA ALA A 80 1.35 11.97 -7.90
C ALA A 80 2.45 10.90 -7.78
N LEU A 81 2.77 10.47 -6.55
CA LEU A 81 3.73 9.39 -6.31
C LEU A 81 3.22 8.06 -6.89
N TYR A 82 1.96 7.69 -6.67
CA TYR A 82 1.38 6.47 -7.23
C TYR A 82 1.43 6.47 -8.76
N THR A 83 0.99 7.56 -9.38
CA THR A 83 1.00 7.73 -10.83
C THR A 83 2.43 7.65 -11.38
N LEU A 84 3.39 8.32 -10.75
CA LEU A 84 4.79 8.30 -11.20
C LEU A 84 5.38 6.88 -11.13
N VAL A 85 5.23 6.20 -9.99
CA VAL A 85 5.74 4.84 -9.81
C VAL A 85 5.10 3.89 -10.81
N PHE A 86 3.77 3.94 -10.96
CA PHE A 86 3.06 3.05 -11.87
C PHE A 86 3.41 3.32 -13.33
N ALA A 87 3.48 4.58 -13.74
CA ALA A 87 3.87 4.95 -15.11
C ALA A 87 5.27 4.45 -15.44
N LEU A 88 6.25 4.63 -14.53
CA LEU A 88 7.61 4.15 -14.73
C LEU A 88 7.69 2.62 -14.76
N SER A 89 6.94 1.93 -13.91
CA SER A 89 6.89 0.47 -13.92
C SER A 89 6.28 -0.09 -15.21
N ILE A 90 5.16 0.48 -15.67
CA ILE A 90 4.51 0.08 -16.91
C ILE A 90 5.42 0.35 -18.11
N TYR A 91 6.08 1.51 -18.14
CA TYR A 91 7.08 1.84 -19.16
C TYR A 91 8.25 0.83 -19.20
N LYS A 92 8.61 0.23 -18.07
CA LYS A 92 9.60 -0.84 -17.95
C LYS A 92 9.07 -2.25 -18.23
N GLY A 93 7.81 -2.38 -18.68
CA GLY A 93 7.20 -3.66 -19.04
C GLY A 93 6.55 -4.42 -17.88
N VAL A 94 6.32 -3.77 -16.73
CA VAL A 94 5.59 -4.38 -15.61
C VAL A 94 4.09 -4.40 -15.90
N HIS A 95 3.45 -5.53 -15.62
CA HIS A 95 2.02 -5.71 -15.92
C HIS A 95 1.14 -4.76 -15.07
N PRO A 96 0.28 -3.91 -15.67
CA PRO A 96 -0.53 -2.95 -14.93
C PRO A 96 -1.45 -3.58 -13.87
N LEU A 97 -2.08 -4.72 -14.18
CA LEU A 97 -2.93 -5.43 -13.21
C LEU A 97 -2.12 -5.95 -12.01
N ALA A 98 -0.86 -6.33 -12.21
CA ALA A 98 -0.03 -6.82 -11.11
C ALA A 98 0.33 -5.70 -10.12
N LEU A 99 0.57 -4.48 -10.62
CA LEU A 99 0.74 -3.28 -9.80
C LEU A 99 -0.52 -2.99 -8.95
N LEU A 100 -1.70 -3.11 -9.56
CA LEU A 100 -2.97 -2.94 -8.85
C LEU A 100 -3.19 -4.01 -7.79
N VAL A 101 -2.93 -5.28 -8.12
CA VAL A 101 -2.99 -6.39 -7.16
C VAL A 101 -2.06 -6.15 -5.97
N GLY A 102 -0.81 -5.73 -6.21
CA GLY A 102 0.11 -5.34 -5.15
C GLY A 102 -0.46 -4.23 -4.25
N MET A 103 -1.03 -3.18 -4.84
CA MET A 103 -1.64 -2.10 -4.07
C MET A 103 -2.88 -2.57 -3.28
N LEU A 104 -3.64 -3.53 -3.82
CA LEU A 104 -4.75 -4.17 -3.11
C LEU A 104 -4.29 -4.98 -1.92
N CYS A 105 -3.10 -5.62 -1.93
CA CYS A 105 -2.55 -6.30 -0.76
C CYS A 105 -2.47 -5.37 0.45
N HIS A 106 -2.03 -4.13 0.24
CA HIS A 106 -1.98 -3.15 1.32
C HIS A 106 -3.38 -2.73 1.78
N LYS A 107 -4.32 -2.46 0.87
CA LYS A 107 -5.71 -2.13 1.25
C LYS A 107 -6.39 -3.28 2.01
N ALA A 108 -6.18 -4.51 1.55
CA ALA A 108 -6.69 -5.70 2.21
C ALA A 108 -6.10 -5.86 3.62
N SER A 109 -4.81 -5.55 3.80
CA SER A 109 -4.18 -5.61 5.13
C SER A 109 -4.85 -4.71 6.17
N ILE A 110 -5.32 -3.52 5.76
CA ILE A 110 -6.04 -2.59 6.63
C ILE A 110 -7.40 -3.19 7.03
N VAL A 111 -8.11 -3.80 6.07
CA VAL A 111 -9.40 -4.44 6.32
C VAL A 111 -9.23 -5.66 7.22
N ILE A 112 -8.24 -6.52 6.97
CA ILE A 112 -7.93 -7.68 7.81
C ILE A 112 -7.60 -7.23 9.23
N TYR A 113 -6.73 -6.23 9.38
CA TYR A 113 -6.41 -5.65 10.69
C TYR A 113 -7.68 -5.17 11.40
N ALA A 114 -8.53 -4.39 10.71
CA ALA A 114 -9.77 -3.86 11.28
C ALA A 114 -10.74 -4.98 11.70
N ILE A 115 -10.81 -6.09 10.96
CA ILE A 115 -11.65 -7.25 11.31
C ILE A 115 -11.09 -8.00 12.53
N LEU A 116 -9.78 -8.25 12.57
CA LEU A 116 -9.12 -8.95 13.66
C LEU A 116 -9.27 -8.22 15.00
N HIS A 117 -9.22 -6.88 14.95
CA HIS A 117 -9.30 -6.00 16.12
C HIS A 117 -10.70 -5.42 16.35
N ARG A 118 -11.74 -5.91 15.66
CA ARG A 118 -13.13 -5.44 15.84
C ARG A 118 -13.78 -5.89 17.17
N LYS A 119 -13.05 -6.61 18.03
CA LYS A 119 -13.55 -7.22 19.28
C LYS A 119 -13.39 -6.37 20.55
N GLU A 120 -13.60 -5.07 20.46
CA GLU A 120 -13.75 -4.21 21.66
C GLU A 120 -15.18 -3.67 21.85
N VAL A 121 -16.18 -4.11 21.06
CA VAL A 121 -17.60 -3.77 21.28
C VAL A 121 -18.52 -4.94 20.93
N GLY A 122 -18.33 -6.08 21.61
CA GLY A 122 -19.22 -7.24 21.55
C GLY A 122 -19.60 -7.68 22.94
#